data_AF-A0A259IR91-F1
#
_entry.id   AF-A0A259IR91-F1
#
_cell.length_a   1.000
_cell.length_b   1.000
_cell.length_c   1.000
_cell.angle_alpha   90.00
_cell.angle_beta   90.00
_cell.angle_gamma   90.00
#
_symmetry.space_group_name_H-M   'P 1'
#
loop_
_entity.id
_entity.type
_entity.pdbx_description
1 polymer ?
#
loop_
_entity_poly.entity_id
_entity_poly.type
_entity_poly.pdbx_seq_one_letter_code
_entity_poly.pdbx_strand_id
1 'polypeptide(L)' 'MNSPTLRPLAIFASIVAIALSGCNSIESAAQDDCTSIGWQIGSKGYNECYKARVYERKLDYSLPPGDKPSPSVI' A
#
# COMPACT_ATOMS: atom_id res chain seq x y z
N MET A 1 17.43 -34.40 -8.11
CA MET A 1 17.46 -34.29 -6.63
C MET A 1 16.16 -33.65 -6.18
N ASN A 2 15.19 -34.46 -5.74
CA ASN A 2 13.89 -33.96 -5.29
C ASN A 2 13.90 -34.07 -3.77
N SER A 3 14.30 -33.00 -3.08
CA SER A 3 14.31 -32.99 -1.61
C SER A 3 12.90 -32.71 -1.09
N PRO A 4 12.27 -33.63 -0.35
CA PRO A 4 10.89 -33.49 0.11
C PRO A 4 10.69 -32.35 1.12
N THR A 5 11.77 -31.82 1.70
CA THR A 5 11.76 -30.69 2.65
C THR A 5 11.83 -29.31 1.99
N LEU A 6 12.30 -29.22 0.73
CA LEU A 6 12.41 -27.94 0.00
C LEU A 6 11.04 -27.40 -0.45
N ARG A 7 10.12 -28.30 -0.82
CA ARG A 7 8.75 -27.93 -1.21
C ARG A 7 7.96 -27.22 -0.11
N PRO A 8 7.85 -27.75 1.13
CA PRO A 8 7.11 -27.06 2.19
C PRO A 8 7.76 -25.74 2.61
N LEU A 9 9.09 -25.65 2.61
CA LEU A 9 9.82 -24.41 2.89
C LEU A 9 9.54 -23.32 1.84
N ALA A 10 9.52 -23.69 0.57
CA ALA A 10 9.18 -22.76 -0.51
C ALA A 10 7.74 -22.27 -0.42
N ILE A 11 6.79 -23.15 -0.07
CA ILE A 11 5.38 -22.79 0.16
C ILE A 11 5.25 -21.82 1.35
N PHE A 12 5.94 -22.10 2.46
CA PHE A 12 5.91 -21.23 3.62
C PHE A 12 6.50 -19.85 3.32
N ALA A 13 7.65 -19.81 2.64
CA ALA A 13 8.31 -18.56 2.25
C ALA A 13 7.43 -17.70 1.30
N SER A 14 6.68 -18.34 0.39
CA SER A 14 5.78 -17.62 -0.51
C SER A 14 4.54 -17.08 0.21
N ILE A 15 3.97 -17.80 1.16
CA ILE A 15 2.87 -17.30 2.01
C ILE A 15 3.34 -16.09 2.83
N VAL A 16 4.52 -16.18 3.43
CA VAL A 16 5.11 -15.08 4.20
C VAL A 16 5.37 -13.86 3.30
N ALA A 17 5.91 -14.04 2.09
CA ALA A 17 6.11 -12.94 1.15
C ALA A 17 4.80 -12.24 0.76
N ILE A 18 3.71 -12.98 0.57
CA ILE A 18 2.38 -12.41 0.27
C ILE A 18 1.79 -11.68 1.49
N ALA A 19 1.99 -12.22 2.70
CA ALA A 19 1.54 -11.58 3.93
C ALA A 19 2.32 -10.30 4.26
N LEU A 20 3.60 -10.23 3.89
CA LEU A 20 4.45 -9.05 4.03
C LEU A 20 4.35 -8.07 2.85
N SER A 21 3.79 -8.47 1.71
CA SER A 21 3.47 -7.56 0.61
C SER A 21 2.21 -6.74 0.92
N GLY A 22 2.25 -5.99 2.02
CA GLY A 22 1.32 -4.90 2.28
C GLY A 22 1.68 -3.71 1.39
N CYS A 23 1.48 -3.83 0.09
CA CYS A 23 1.45 -2.67 -0.81
C CYS A 23 0.15 -1.91 -0.54
N ASN A 24 0.09 -1.17 0.56
CA ASN A 24 -1.04 -0.31 0.84
C ASN A 24 -1.03 0.82 -0.21
N SER A 25 -2.08 0.87 -1.02
CA SER A 25 -2.30 2.00 -1.92
C SER A 25 -2.59 3.27 -1.12
N ILE A 26 -2.39 4.42 -1.75
CA ILE A 26 -2.75 5.73 -1.16
C ILE A 26 -4.21 5.72 -0.70
N GLU A 27 -5.09 5.12 -1.49
CA GLU A 27 -6.52 4.97 -1.23
C GLU A 27 -6.79 4.15 0.03
N SER A 28 -6.14 2.99 0.18
CA SER A 28 -6.31 2.14 1.38
C SER A 28 -5.86 2.86 2.65
N ALA A 29 -4.71 3.54 2.60
CA ALA A 29 -4.19 4.29 3.74
C ALA A 29 -5.09 5.49 4.10
N ALA A 30 -5.68 6.16 3.10
CA ALA A 30 -6.62 7.25 3.34
C ALA A 30 -7.94 6.76 3.93
N GLN A 31 -8.42 5.59 3.53
CA GLN A 31 -9.60 4.97 4.12
C GLN A 31 -9.37 4.60 5.59
N ASP A 32 -8.24 3.97 5.91
CA ASP A 32 -7.89 3.58 7.28
C ASP A 32 -7.80 4.80 8.20
N ASP A 33 -7.16 5.89 7.75
CA ASP A 33 -7.12 7.15 8.50
C ASP A 33 -8.51 7.67 8.85
N CYS A 34 -9.39 7.76 7.85
CA CYS A 34 -10.71 8.35 8.05
C CYS A 34 -11.62 7.47 8.89
N THR A 35 -11.55 6.15 8.73
CA THR A 35 -12.30 5.20 9.56
C THR A 35 -11.75 5.12 10.98
N SER A 36 -10.44 5.26 11.19
CA SER A 36 -9.82 5.28 12.53
C SER A 36 -10.27 6.48 13.38
N ILE A 37 -10.61 7.60 12.74
CA ILE A 37 -11.18 8.80 13.37
C ILE A 37 -12.68 8.59 13.71
N GLY A 38 -13.29 7.52 13.22
CA GLY A 38 -14.69 7.15 13.47
C GLY A 38 -15.66 7.55 12.36
N TRP A 39 -15.16 8.07 11.22
CA TRP A 39 -16.04 8.37 10.09
C TRP A 39 -16.54 7.09 9.42
N GLN A 40 -17.85 7.00 9.25
CA GLN A 40 -18.49 5.89 8.54
C GLN A 40 -18.36 6.05 7.03
N ILE A 41 -17.96 4.99 6.34
CA ILE A 41 -17.82 4.97 4.88
C ILE A 41 -19.14 5.43 4.23
N GLY A 42 -19.03 6.35 3.27
CA GLY A 42 -20.18 6.93 2.56
C GLY A 42 -20.84 8.13 3.24
N SER A 43 -20.47 8.45 4.49
CA SER A 43 -20.90 9.69 5.13
C SER A 43 -20.24 10.92 4.49
N LYS A 44 -20.86 12.10 4.63
CA LYS A 44 -20.26 13.36 4.15
C LYS A 44 -18.87 13.60 4.76
N GLY A 45 -18.73 13.38 6.08
CA GLY A 45 -17.45 13.55 6.78
C GLY A 45 -16.37 12.57 6.32
N TYR A 46 -16.74 11.30 6.07
CA TYR A 46 -15.82 10.33 5.48
C TYR A 46 -15.34 10.78 4.10
N ASN A 47 -16.24 11.21 3.21
CA ASN A 47 -15.89 11.58 1.84
C ASN A 47 -14.96 12.81 1.81
N GLU A 48 -15.20 13.79 2.68
CA GLU A 48 -14.35 14.97 2.81
C GLU A 48 -12.97 14.60 3.37
N CYS A 49 -12.92 13.82 4.45
CA CYS A 49 -11.67 13.30 5.01
C CYS A 49 -10.89 12.49 3.96
N TYR A 50 -11.54 11.54 3.30
CA TYR A 50 -10.91 10.62 2.36
C TYR A 50 -10.30 11.39 1.20
N LYS A 51 -11.03 12.35 0.62
CA LYS A 51 -10.53 13.20 -0.46
C LYS A 51 -9.32 14.02 -0.03
N ALA A 52 -9.34 14.62 1.16
CA ALA A 52 -8.23 15.38 1.70
C ALA A 52 -6.98 14.48 1.89
N ARG A 53 -7.17 13.31 2.51
CA ARG A 53 -6.06 12.39 2.82
C ARG A 53 -5.45 11.71 1.61
N VAL A 54 -6.25 11.42 0.57
CA VAL A 54 -5.73 10.97 -0.72
C VAL A 54 -4.92 12.10 -1.39
N TYR A 55 -5.40 13.34 -1.32
CA TYR A 55 -4.72 14.48 -1.93
C TYR A 55 -3.36 14.77 -1.27
N GLU A 56 -3.31 14.85 0.06
CA GLU A 56 -2.07 15.05 0.82
C GLU A 56 -1.03 13.99 0.46
N ARG A 57 -1.40 12.72 0.54
CA ARG A 57 -0.49 11.61 0.21
C ARG A 57 -0.02 11.64 -1.25
N LYS A 58 -0.90 12.01 -2.20
CA LYS A 58 -0.49 12.15 -3.60
C LYS A 58 0.55 13.23 -3.80
N LEU A 59 0.50 14.31 -3.01
CA LEU A 59 1.55 15.32 -3.00
C LEU A 59 2.84 14.76 -2.38
N ASP A 60 2.75 14.07 -1.24
CA ASP A 60 3.93 13.51 -0.56
C ASP A 60 4.67 12.47 -1.40
N TYR A 61 3.93 11.66 -2.17
CA TYR A 61 4.51 10.65 -3.07
C TYR A 61 4.78 11.18 -4.49
N SER A 62 4.42 12.43 -4.79
CA SER A 62 4.74 13.02 -6.09
C SER A 62 6.23 13.33 -6.19
N LEU A 63 6.81 13.09 -7.36
CA LEU A 63 8.18 13.50 -7.62
C LEU A 63 8.26 15.03 -7.59
N PRO A 64 9.33 15.60 -7.01
CA PRO A 64 9.60 17.02 -7.11
C PRO A 64 9.55 17.48 -8.57
N PRO A 65 9.11 18.72 -8.85
CA PRO A 65 9.15 19.25 -10.21
C PRO A 65 10.56 19.16 -10.80
N GLY A 66 10.72 18.40 -11.89
CA GLY A 66 11.99 18.20 -12.57
C GLY A 66 12.72 16.90 -12.22
N ASP A 67 12.29 16.17 -11.18
CA ASP A 67 12.82 14.84 -10.90
C ASP A 67 12.21 13.82 -11.86
N LYS A 68 13.08 13.11 -12.58
CA LYS A 68 12.73 11.92 -13.35
C LYS A 68 13.44 10.73 -12.71
N PRO A 69 12.74 9.62 -12.43
CA PRO A 69 13.41 8.43 -11.93
C PRO A 69 14.45 8.01 -12.97
N SER A 70 15.70 7.89 -12.53
CA SER A 70 16.77 7.40 -13.39
C SER A 70 16.43 5.97 -13.83
N PRO A 71 16.71 5.58 -15.09
CA PRO A 71 16.50 4.20 -15.53
C PRO A 71 17.18 3.26 -14.55
N SER A 72 16.40 2.36 -13.93
CA SER A 72 16.93 1.33 -13.05
C SER A 72 17.82 0.39 -13.86
N VAL A 73 19.10 0.31 -13.51
CA VAL A 73 20.06 -0.62 -14.12
C VAL A 73 19.86 -1.99 -13.47
N ILE A 74 18.81 -2.70 -13.90
CA ILE A 74 18.59 -4.11 -13.60
C ILE A 74 18.40 -4.83 -14.92
#